data_AF-D7ICP3-F1
#
_entry.id   AF-D7ICP3-F1
#
_cell.length_a   1.000
_cell.length_b   1.000
_cell.length_c   1.000
_cell.angle_alpha   90.00
_cell.angle_beta   90.00
_cell.angle_gamma   90.00
#
_symmetry.space_group_name_H-M   'P 1'
#
loop_
_entity.id
_entity.type
_entity.pdbx_description
1 polymer ?
#
loop_
_entity_poly.entity_id
_entity_poly.type
_entity_poly.pdbx_seq_one_letter_code
_entity_poly.pdbx_strand_id
1 'polypeptide(L)' 'MNSTVLKEIIAFLFGRKYYANIVATKGTTKQEICSYIFATKEAANRHRLEIETTLSFTFVETVTFRSRRVHLNTSVKS' A
#
# COMPACT_ATOMS: atom_id res chain seq x y z
N MET A 1 -18.35 0.16 3.84
CA MET A 1 -18.01 0.75 2.52
C MET A 1 -18.90 0.09 1.47
N ASN A 2 -19.81 0.83 0.84
CA ASN A 2 -20.66 0.27 -0.22
C ASN A 2 -19.80 0.05 -1.48
N SER A 3 -19.67 -1.21 -1.92
CA SER A 3 -18.98 -1.59 -3.15
C SER A 3 -19.99 -1.63 -4.29
N THR A 4 -19.61 -1.15 -5.48
CA THR A 4 -20.47 -1.30 -6.66
C THR A 4 -20.31 -2.70 -7.25
N VAL A 5 -21.36 -3.22 -7.90
CA VAL A 5 -21.31 -4.54 -8.57
C VAL A 5 -20.15 -4.61 -9.56
N LEU A 6 -19.91 -3.53 -10.32
CA LEU A 6 -18.79 -3.42 -11.25
C LEU A 6 -17.44 -3.60 -10.54
N LYS A 7 -17.26 -3.03 -9.36
CA LYS A 7 -16.02 -3.14 -8.58
C LYS A 7 -15.78 -4.58 -8.12
N GLU A 8 -16.82 -5.31 -7.74
CA GLU A 8 -16.70 -6.73 -7.38
C GLU A 8 -16.44 -7.62 -8.59
N ILE A 9 -17.04 -7.34 -9.77
CA ILE A 9 -16.72 -8.06 -11.02
C ILE A 9 -15.24 -7.87 -11.38
N ILE A 10 -14.73 -6.64 -11.34
CA ILE A 10 -13.31 -6.35 -11.61
C ILE A 10 -12.42 -7.06 -10.58
N ALA A 11 -12.81 -7.06 -9.31
CA ALA A 11 -12.08 -7.74 -8.25
C ALA A 11 -12.08 -9.26 -8.41
N PHE A 12 -13.18 -9.84 -8.92
CA PHE A 12 -13.26 -11.27 -9.24
C PHE A 12 -12.34 -11.65 -10.39
N LEU A 13 -12.32 -10.87 -11.48
CA LEU A 13 -11.49 -11.17 -12.66
C LEU A 13 -10.00 -10.97 -12.37
N PHE A 14 -9.62 -9.85 -11.75
CA PHE A 14 -8.23 -9.41 -11.65
C PHE A 14 -7.65 -9.41 -10.22
N GLY A 15 -8.46 -9.74 -9.21
CA GLY A 15 -8.10 -9.59 -7.80
C GLY A 15 -8.37 -8.19 -7.25
N ARG A 16 -8.39 -8.07 -5.92
CA ARG A 16 -8.56 -6.81 -5.20
C ARG A 16 -7.31 -5.95 -5.38
N LYS A 17 -7.50 -4.68 -5.67
CA LYS A 17 -6.43 -3.69 -5.84
C LYS A 17 -5.95 -3.21 -4.46
N TYR A 18 -4.63 -3.18 -4.30
CA TYR A 18 -3.92 -2.70 -3.12
C TYR A 18 -2.85 -1.68 -3.53
N TYR A 19 -2.35 -0.96 -2.54
CA TYR A 19 -1.33 0.07 -2.68
C TYR A 19 -0.20 -0.22 -1.70
N ALA A 20 1.03 0.11 -2.09
CA ALA A 20 2.19 0.12 -1.21
C ALA A 20 3.10 1.28 -1.61
N ASN A 21 3.83 1.84 -0.66
CA ASN A 21 4.78 2.92 -0.92
C ASN A 21 6.18 2.35 -1.02
N ILE A 22 6.94 2.78 -2.03
CA ILE A 22 8.38 2.56 -2.11
C ILE A 22 9.06 3.70 -1.35
N VAL A 23 10.00 3.33 -0.49
CA VAL A 23 10.80 4.25 0.34
C VAL A 23 12.27 4.04 0.07
N ALA A 24 13.04 5.12 0.11
CA ALA A 24 14.49 5.09 0.07
C ALA A 24 15.06 5.44 1.44
N THR A 25 16.09 4.72 1.90
CA THR A 25 16.81 5.08 3.13
C THR A 25 17.78 6.21 2.83
N LYS A 26 17.62 7.35 3.52
CA LYS A 26 18.47 8.54 3.32
C LYS A 26 19.94 8.20 3.61
N GLY A 27 20.83 8.69 2.75
CA GLY A 27 22.28 8.44 2.87
C GLY A 27 22.74 7.08 2.34
N THR A 28 21.86 6.30 1.70
CA THR A 28 22.20 5.00 1.10
C THR A 28 21.58 4.85 -0.29
N THR A 29 21.94 3.80 -1.02
CA THR A 29 21.29 3.40 -2.29
C THR A 29 20.12 2.44 -2.08
N LYS A 30 19.71 2.20 -0.83
CA LYS A 30 18.70 1.20 -0.47
C LYS A 30 17.29 1.73 -0.77
N GLN A 31 16.52 0.96 -1.52
CA GLN A 31 15.09 1.19 -1.78
C GLN A 31 14.28 -0.06 -1.41
N GLU A 32 13.14 0.15 -0.76
CA GLU A 32 12.32 -0.92 -0.19
C GLU A 32 10.84 -0.60 -0.35
N ILE A 33 10.00 -1.64 -0.38
CA ILE A 33 8.55 -1.49 -0.21
C ILE A 33 8.27 -1.35 1.29
N CYS A 34 7.40 -0.42 1.67
CA CYS A 34 7.01 -0.24 3.06
C CYS A 34 6.35 -1.50 3.64
N SER A 35 6.46 -1.68 4.96
CA SER A 35 5.95 -2.84 5.69
C SER A 35 4.41 -2.97 5.71
N TYR A 36 3.68 -2.04 5.10
CA TYR A 36 2.22 -1.98 5.10
C TYR A 36 1.63 -2.14 3.70
N ILE A 37 0.50 -2.85 3.64
CA ILE A 37 -0.35 -2.94 2.46
C ILE A 37 -1.59 -2.09 2.71
N PHE A 38 -1.88 -1.16 1.81
CA PHE A 38 -3.04 -0.28 1.92
C PHE A 38 -4.15 -0.72 0.96
N ALA A 39 -5.39 -0.76 1.44
CA ALA A 39 -6.55 -1.03 0.58
C ALA A 39 -7.06 0.20 -0.17
N THR A 40 -6.67 1.39 0.28
CA THR A 40 -7.11 2.65 -0.30
C THR A 40 -5.91 3.53 -0.61
N LYS A 41 -6.05 4.38 -1.63
CA LYS A 41 -5.00 5.32 -2.03
C LYS A 41 -4.80 6.37 -0.93
N GLU A 42 -5.87 6.73 -0.24
CA GLU A 42 -5.88 7.72 0.84
C GLU A 42 -5.06 7.24 2.04
N ALA A 43 -5.13 5.95 2.37
CA ALA A 43 -4.31 5.36 3.44
C ALA A 43 -2.82 5.34 3.05
N ALA A 44 -2.50 4.97 1.81
CA ALA A 44 -1.13 5.03 1.31
C ALA A 44 -0.57 6.47 1.31
N ASN A 45 -1.38 7.45 0.91
CA ASN A 45 -1.01 8.86 0.93
C ASN A 45 -0.75 9.37 2.35
N ARG A 46 -1.53 8.92 3.34
CA ARG A 46 -1.32 9.30 4.74
C ARG A 46 0.04 8.81 5.26
N HIS A 47 0.35 7.53 4.99
CA HIS A 47 1.65 6.96 5.32
C HIS A 47 2.80 7.66 4.59
N ARG A 48 2.60 8.10 3.34
CA ARG A 48 3.58 8.95 2.64
C ARG A 48 3.88 10.22 3.43
N LEU A 49 2.86 10.94 3.88
CA LEU A 49 3.04 12.17 4.65
C LEU A 49 3.80 11.90 5.95
N GLU A 50 3.49 10.80 6.63
CA GLU A 50 4.21 10.34 7.83
C GLU A 50 5.69 10.06 7.53
N ILE A 51 6.03 9.36 6.44
CA ILE A 51 7.42 9.10 6.04
C ILE A 51 8.19 10.41 5.86
N GLU A 52 7.60 11.39 5.19
CA GLU A 52 8.24 12.68 4.92
C GLU A 52 8.60 13.44 6.22
N THR A 53 7.94 13.16 7.35
CA THR A 53 8.31 13.71 8.67
C THR A 53 9.54 13.05 9.30
N THR A 54 9.96 11.88 8.80
CA THR A 54 11.06 11.11 9.40
C THR A 54 12.43 11.48 8.79
N LEU A 55 13.48 11.39 9.61
CA LEU A 55 14.86 11.63 9.17
C LEU A 55 15.50 10.41 8.47
N SER A 56 14.87 9.23 8.54
CA SER A 56 15.48 7.98 8.05
C SER A 56 15.11 7.65 6.60
N PHE A 57 13.90 8.04 6.17
CA PHE A 57 13.34 7.62 4.90
C PHE A 57 12.84 8.78 4.05
N THR A 58 12.85 8.59 2.74
CA THR A 58 12.23 9.48 1.76
C THR A 58 11.23 8.66 0.95
N PHE A 59 10.07 9.25 0.68
CA PHE A 59 9.10 8.66 -0.24
C PHE A 59 9.62 8.69 -1.69
N VAL A 60 9.48 7.58 -2.41
CA VAL A 60 9.83 7.49 -3.83
C VAL A 60 8.57 7.49 -4.69
N GLU A 61 7.72 6.48 -4.52
CA GLU A 61 6.48 6.35 -5.28
C GLU A 61 5.44 5.48 -4.56
N THR A 62 4.17 5.59 -4.98
CA THR A 62 3.11 4.67 -4.56
C THR A 62 2.84 3.70 -5.72
N VAL A 63 3.13 2.42 -5.51
CA VAL A 63 2.82 1.37 -6.47
C VAL A 63 1.48 0.72 -6.17
N THR A 64 0.88 0.10 -7.18
CA THR A 64 -0.37 -0.65 -7.02
C THR A 64 -0.19 -2.08 -7.49
N PHE A 65 -0.79 -3.01 -6.76
CA PHE A 65 -0.79 -4.42 -7.12
C PHE A 65 -2.18 -5.01 -6.90
N ARG A 66 -2.42 -6.20 -7.46
CA ARG A 66 -3.68 -6.92 -7.27
C ARG A 66 -3.43 -8.30 -6.66
N SER A 67 -4.33 -8.72 -5.80
CA SER A 67 -4.30 -10.04 -5.17
C SER A 67 -5.69 -10.65 -5.11
N ARG A 68 -5.80 -11.94 -5.42
CA ARG A 68 -7.05 -12.71 -5.20
C ARG A 68 -7.28 -13.03 -3.72
N ARG A 69 -6.24 -12.96 -2.89
CA ARG A 69 -6.31 -13.09 -1.42
C ARG A 69 -6.61 -11.75 -0.76
N VAL A 70 -7.40 -11.80 0.32
CA VAL A 70 -7.76 -10.62 1.12
C VAL A 70 -6.73 -10.42 2.23
N HIS A 71 -6.00 -9.30 2.18
CA HIS A 71 -4.89 -8.99 3.12
C HIS A 71 -5.27 -8.05 4.28
N LEU A 72 -6.53 -7.61 4.37
CA LEU A 72 -6.98 -6.64 5.38
C LEU A 72 -7.44 -7.26 6.70
N ASN A 73 -7.63 -8.58 6.75
CA ASN A 73 -8.20 -9.28 7.91
C ASN A 73 -7.17 -10.10 8.69
N THR A 74 -5.94 -10.20 8.21
CA THR A 74 -4.85 -10.84 8.93
C THR A 74 -4.21 -9.80 9.83
N SER A 75 -4.75 -9.64 11.05
CA SER A 75 -3.95 -9.13 12.15
C SER A 75 -2.78 -10.11 12.30
N VAL A 76 -1.63 -9.75 11.73
CA VAL A 76 -0.37 -10.41 12.07
C VAL A 76 -0.06 -9.89 13.47
N LYS A 77 -0.63 -10.56 14.49
CA LYS A 77 -0.20 -10.37 15.86
C LYS A 77 1.28 -10.73 15.89
N SER A 78 2.10 -9.76 16.27
CA SER A 78 3.48 -10.02 16.69
C SER A 78 3.49 -10.93 17.91
#